data_AF-A0AAJ7C1C5-F1
#
_entry.id   AF-A0AAJ7C1C5-F1
#
_cell.length_a   1.000
_cell.length_b   1.000
_cell.length_c   1.000
_cell.angle_alpha   90.00
_cell.angle_beta   90.00
_cell.angle_gamma   90.00
#
_symmetry.space_group_name_H-M   'P 1'
#
loop_
_entity.id
_entity.type
_entity.pdbx_description
1 polymer ?
#
loop_
_entity_poly.entity_id
_entity_poly.type
_entity_poly.pdbx_seq_one_letter_code
_entity_poly.pdbx_strand_id
1 'polypeptide(L)' 'MSVSKASSSSQNDIEDPVELMLKRTGCIELHYLVQECIAETQDWRKCQEQVQSFRTCMADYQRKKQEEYK' A
#
# COMPACT_ATOMS: atom_id res chain seq x y z
N MET A 1 14.24 -16.34 35.19
CA MET A 1 13.32 -16.50 34.03
C MET A 1 14.03 -15.86 32.84
N SER A 2 14.94 -16.57 32.18
CA SER A 2 14.70 -17.45 31.03
C SER A 2 14.40 -16.68 29.73
N VAL A 3 15.50 -16.32 29.03
CA VAL A 3 15.79 -16.33 27.57
C VAL A 3 14.74 -15.73 26.61
N SER A 4 14.99 -14.63 25.90
CA SER A 4 15.79 -14.49 24.65
C SER A 4 14.86 -13.89 23.59
N LYS A 5 15.18 -12.79 22.92
CA LYS A 5 16.03 -12.81 21.73
C LYS A 5 16.53 -11.39 21.45
N ALA A 6 17.84 -11.21 21.57
CA ALA A 6 18.56 -10.16 20.84
C ALA A 6 18.53 -10.48 19.34
N SER A 7 18.27 -9.48 18.51
CA SER A 7 18.73 -9.47 17.12
C SER A 7 19.25 -8.06 16.80
N SER A 8 20.55 -7.89 17.03
CA SER A 8 21.33 -6.83 16.40
C SER A 8 21.63 -7.23 14.96
N SER A 9 21.72 -6.22 14.09
CA SER A 9 22.36 -6.23 12.76
C SER A 9 21.52 -6.67 11.55
N SER A 10 20.72 -5.74 11.03
CA SER A 10 20.78 -5.30 9.63
C SER A 10 19.91 -4.05 9.48
N GLN A 11 20.54 -2.87 9.41
CA GLN A 11 19.92 -1.64 8.93
C GLN A 11 19.74 -1.74 7.39
N ASN A 12 18.95 -2.71 6.95
CA ASN A 12 18.24 -2.61 5.69
C ASN A 12 16.80 -2.39 6.13
N ASP A 13 16.29 -1.18 5.97
CA ASP A 13 14.86 -0.91 5.89
C ASP A 13 14.21 -2.02 5.06
N ILE A 14 13.59 -3.01 5.73
CA ILE A 14 12.77 -4.02 5.07
C ILE A 14 11.48 -3.30 4.70
N GLU A 15 11.58 -2.48 3.66
CA GLU A 15 10.44 -1.75 3.11
C GLU A 15 9.36 -2.77 2.77
N ASP A 16 8.15 -2.52 3.26
CA ASP A 16 7.08 -3.52 3.19
C ASP A 16 6.86 -3.92 1.72
N PRO A 17 6.80 -5.23 1.39
CA PRO A 17 6.62 -5.68 0.02
C PRO A 17 5.40 -5.08 -0.68
N VAL A 18 4.33 -4.76 0.07
CA VAL A 18 3.14 -4.09 -0.46
C VAL A 18 3.44 -2.63 -0.77
N GLU A 19 4.11 -1.90 0.11
CA GLU A 19 4.54 -0.52 -0.18
C GLU A 19 5.44 -0.46 -1.41
N LEU A 20 6.43 -1.35 -1.53
CA LEU A 20 7.30 -1.45 -2.71
C LEU A 20 6.49 -1.69 -3.99
N MET A 21 5.47 -2.56 -3.92
CA MET A 21 4.57 -2.81 -5.05
C MET A 21 3.76 -1.55 -5.38
N LEU A 22 3.20 -0.87 -4.38
CA LEU A 22 2.40 0.34 -4.57
C LEU A 22 3.23 1.48 -5.15
N LYS A 23 4.49 1.65 -4.72
CA LYS A 23 5.45 2.58 -5.33
C LYS A 23 5.64 2.30 -6.82
N ARG A 24 5.82 1.03 -7.20
CA ARG A 24 5.95 0.62 -8.61
C ARG A 24 4.69 0.89 -9.44
N THR A 25 3.50 0.82 -8.83
CA THR A 25 2.24 1.13 -9.53
C THR A 25 2.00 2.62 -9.71
N GLY A 26 2.66 3.48 -8.92
CA GLY A 26 2.38 4.91 -8.85
C GLY A 26 1.09 5.26 -8.08
N CYS A 27 0.40 4.28 -7.51
CA CYS A 27 -0.86 4.48 -6.78
C CYS A 27 -0.68 4.65 -5.26
N ILE A 28 0.56 4.83 -4.79
CA ILE A 28 0.87 4.85 -3.35
C ILE A 28 0.28 6.05 -2.60
N GLU A 29 0.25 7.24 -3.22
CA GLU A 29 -0.36 8.42 -2.61
C GLU A 29 -1.87 8.21 -2.34
N LEU A 30 -2.57 7.57 -3.28
CA LEU A 30 -3.97 7.22 -3.12
C LEU A 30 -4.18 6.17 -2.02
N HIS A 31 -3.22 5.28 -1.81
CA HIS A 31 -3.24 4.35 -0.67
C HIS A 31 -3.13 5.09 0.66
N TYR A 32 -2.22 6.07 0.77
CA TYR A 32 -2.08 6.88 1.98
C TYR A 32 -3.33 7.70 2.27
N LEU A 33 -4.00 8.27 1.25
CA LEU A 33 -5.29 8.97 1.44
C LEU A 33 -6.39 8.04 1.98
N VAL A 34 -6.42 6.78 1.55
CA VAL A 34 -7.35 5.79 2.11
C VAL A 34 -7.02 5.50 3.57
N GLN A 35 -5.73 5.31 3.89
CA GLN A 35 -5.29 5.09 5.27
C GLN A 35 -5.63 6.27 6.19
N GLU A 36 -5.40 7.50 5.72
CA GLU A 36 -5.72 8.73 6.44
C GLU A 36 -7.24 8.83 6.71
N CYS A 37 -8.07 8.64 5.67
CA CYS A 37 -9.52 8.65 5.86
C CYS A 37 -10.00 7.59 6.86
N ILE A 38 -9.46 6.36 6.80
CA ILE A 38 -9.83 5.30 7.74
C ILE A 38 -9.35 5.64 9.16
N ALA A 39 -8.17 6.24 9.30
CA ALA A 39 -7.64 6.66 10.60
C ALA A 39 -8.50 7.76 11.23
N GLU A 40 -8.96 8.74 10.43
CA GLU A 40 -9.83 9.83 10.89
C GLU A 40 -11.25 9.37 11.20
N THR A 41 -11.86 8.61 10.29
CA THR A 41 -13.28 8.25 10.37
C THR A 41 -13.53 6.98 11.18
N GLN A 42 -12.51 6.14 11.33
CA GLN A 42 -12.59 4.78 11.88
C GLN A 42 -13.65 3.89 11.19
N ASP A 43 -14.13 4.29 10.02
CA ASP A 43 -15.16 3.60 9.26
C ASP A 43 -14.82 3.67 7.77
N TRP A 44 -14.27 2.58 7.26
CA TRP A 44 -13.88 2.46 5.85
C TRP A 44 -15.05 2.68 4.88
N ARG A 45 -16.31 2.50 5.31
CA ARG A 45 -17.49 2.75 4.46
C ARG A 45 -17.69 4.22 4.15
N LYS A 46 -17.16 5.13 4.97
CA LYS A 46 -17.18 6.58 4.72
C LYS A 46 -16.08 7.01 3.75
N CYS A 47 -15.08 6.15 3.52
CA CYS A 47 -13.93 6.41 2.65
C CYS A 47 -14.13 5.89 1.21
N GLN A 48 -15.38 5.76 0.76
CA GLN A 48 -15.70 5.20 -0.56
C GLN A 48 -15.04 5.98 -1.70
N GLU A 49 -14.94 7.31 -1.60
CA GLU A 49 -14.33 8.15 -2.62
C GLU A 49 -12.83 7.87 -2.78
N GLN A 50 -12.10 7.81 -1.66
CA GLN A 50 -10.67 7.52 -1.63
C GLN A 50 -10.41 6.09 -2.12
N VAL A 51 -11.21 5.13 -1.68
CA VAL A 51 -11.11 3.72 -2.09
C VAL A 51 -11.40 3.55 -3.58
N GLN A 52 -12.41 4.26 -4.11
CA GLN A 52 -12.76 4.22 -5.53
C GLN A 52 -11.63 4.81 -6.39
N SER A 53 -11.03 5.92 -5.95
CA SER A 53 -9.89 6.54 -6.63
C SER A 53 -8.68 5.62 -6.68
N PHE A 54 -8.33 5.00 -5.55
CA PHE A 54 -7.27 4.00 -5.46
C PHE A 54 -7.54 2.80 -6.39
N ARG A 55 -8.77 2.29 -6.40
CA ARG A 55 -9.19 1.18 -7.27
C ARG A 55 -9.01 1.52 -8.76
N THR A 56 -9.44 2.72 -9.17
CA THR A 56 -9.30 3.17 -10.57
C THR A 56 -7.83 3.20 -11.00
N CYS A 57 -6.95 3.76 -10.15
CA CYS A 57 -5.51 3.79 -10.42
C CYS A 57 -4.94 2.39 -10.62
N MET A 58 -5.26 1.45 -9.72
CA MET A 58 -4.79 0.06 -9.83
C MET A 58 -5.35 -0.66 -11.05
N ALA A 59 -6.60 -0.39 -11.44
CA ALA A 59 -7.20 -0.96 -12.64
C ALA A 59 -6.51 -0.45 -13.92
N ASP A 60 -6.17 0.84 -13.98
CA ASP A 60 -5.42 1.43 -15.09
C ASP A 60 -4.00 0.87 -15.19
N TYR A 61 -3.32 0.69 -14.06
CA TYR A 61 -2.02 0.01 -14.02
C TYR A 61 -2.12 -1.42 -14.56
N GLN A 62 -3.12 -2.20 -14.13
CA GLN A 62 -3.33 -3.56 -14.62
C GLN A 62 -3.61 -3.61 -16.12
N ARG A 63 -4.40 -2.66 -16.65
CA ARG A 63 -4.70 -2.58 -18.08
C ARG A 63 -3.44 -2.30 -18.90
N LYS A 64 -2.66 -1.29 -18.50
CA LYS A 64 -1.36 -0.97 -19.16
C LYS A 64 -0.42 -2.17 -19.14
N LYS A 65 -0.29 -2.82 -17.98
CA LYS A 65 0.53 -4.01 -17.84
C LYS A 65 0.07 -5.15 -18.75
N GLN A 66 -1.24 -5.37 -18.92
CA GLN A 66 -1.78 -6.38 -19.85
C GLN A 66 -1.52 -6.04 -21.32
N GLU A 67 -1.55 -4.75 -21.68
CA GLU A 67 -1.22 -4.28 -23.03
C GLU A 67 0.28 -4.44 -23.34
N GLU A 68 1.16 -4.23 -22.36
CA GLU A 68 2.61 -4.45 -22.50
C GLU A 68 2.99 -5.92 -22.70
N TYR A 69 2.19 -6.86 -22.20
CA TYR A 69 2.42 -8.31 -22.37
C TYR A 69 1.69 -8.93 -23.57
N LYS A 70 0.94 -8.13 -24.34
CA LYS A 70 0.30 -8.56 -25.59
C LYS A 70 1.26 -8.42 -26.78
#